data_AF-A0A832PVV0-F1
#
_entry.id   AF-A0A832PVV0-F1
#
_cell.length_a   1.000
_cell.length_b   1.000
_cell.length_c   1.000
_cell.angle_alpha   90.00
_cell.angle_beta   90.00
_cell.angle_gamma   90.00
#
_symmetry.space_group_name_H-M   'P 1'
#
loop_
_entity.id
_entity.type
_entity.pdbx_description
1 polymer ?
#
loop_
_entity_poly.entity_id
_entity_poly.type
_entity_poly.pdbx_seq_one_letter_code
_entity_poly.pdbx_strand_id
1 'polypeptide(L)'
;IFNYENTIKLLKVIPSTKKALVIVRANVLIGYDVNKCKWEIDEEKRVIKLISFPKPEILSLETDFNYYYFEDDLFNFISRKDLQEIQYLAKEQVKKSVLQSDLLKIASEQMKLLLGEVTTLNNWQIENVALIDDYSYPKEVEEIDEPKESTHLLKKINLLDKAANLLKIKI
;
A
#
# COMPACT_ATOMS: atom_id res chain seq x y z
N ILE A 1 -0.84 10.73 -1.19
CA ILE A 1 -2.15 11.34 -1.50
C ILE A 1 -3.09 10.20 -1.84
N PHE A 2 -4.27 10.14 -1.22
CA PHE A 2 -5.26 9.09 -1.43
C PHE A 2 -6.50 9.67 -2.12
N ASN A 3 -6.98 9.00 -3.16
CA ASN A 3 -8.16 9.40 -3.94
C ASN A 3 -9.25 8.33 -3.77
N TYR A 4 -10.46 8.76 -3.39
CA TYR A 4 -11.63 7.89 -3.31
C TYR A 4 -12.69 8.32 -4.31
N GLU A 5 -13.29 7.36 -5.02
CA GLU A 5 -14.39 7.58 -5.95
C GLU A 5 -15.44 6.45 -5.83
N ASN A 6 -16.71 6.81 -5.67
CA ASN A 6 -17.82 5.86 -5.61
C ASN A 6 -19.02 6.38 -6.41
N THR A 7 -19.51 5.59 -7.37
CA THR A 7 -20.66 5.98 -8.21
C THR A 7 -21.86 5.09 -7.97
N ILE A 8 -22.99 5.69 -7.61
CA ILE A 8 -24.29 5.01 -7.42
C ILE A 8 -25.24 5.48 -8.52
N LYS A 9 -26.00 4.55 -9.13
CA LYS A 9 -27.08 4.89 -10.08
C LYS A 9 -28.39 5.10 -9.33
N LEU A 10 -28.88 6.33 -9.27
CA LEU A 10 -30.19 6.67 -8.74
C LEU A 10 -31.25 6.62 -9.86
N LEU A 11 -32.42 6.02 -9.59
CA LEU A 11 -33.52 5.83 -10.56
C LEU A 11 -33.07 5.33 -11.96
N LYS A 12 -32.32 4.22 -12.10
CA LYS A 12 -31.90 3.58 -13.38
C LYS A 12 -31.23 4.46 -14.47
N VAL A 13 -31.17 5.78 -14.34
CA VAL A 13 -30.70 6.73 -15.39
C VAL A 13 -29.86 7.89 -14.86
N ILE A 14 -29.86 8.20 -13.56
CA ILE A 14 -29.08 9.32 -13.02
C ILE A 14 -27.85 8.79 -12.27
N PRO A 15 -26.64 8.84 -12.85
CA PRO A 15 -25.41 8.50 -12.13
C PRO A 15 -25.11 9.60 -11.11
N SER A 16 -24.73 9.22 -9.89
CA SER A 16 -24.35 10.13 -8.81
C SER A 16 -23.04 9.66 -8.18
N THR A 17 -21.99 10.47 -8.31
CA THR A 17 -20.61 10.12 -7.92
C THR A 17 -20.18 10.92 -6.71
N LYS A 18 -19.57 10.24 -5.76
CA LYS A 18 -18.87 10.81 -4.61
C LYS A 18 -17.38 10.78 -4.84
N LYS A 19 -16.68 11.87 -4.54
CA LYS A 19 -15.22 11.92 -4.57
C LYS A 19 -14.65 12.50 -3.29
N ALA A 20 -13.53 11.96 -2.83
CA ALA A 20 -12.79 12.52 -1.71
C ALA A 20 -11.29 12.54 -2.00
N LEU A 21 -10.66 13.68 -1.72
CA LEU A 21 -9.20 13.82 -1.71
C LEU A 21 -8.71 13.86 -0.26
N VAL A 22 -7.90 12.88 0.11
CA VAL A 22 -7.40 12.73 1.47
C VAL A 22 -5.87 12.71 1.49
N ILE A 23 -5.29 13.63 2.24
CA ILE A 23 -3.86 13.63 2.54
C ILE A 23 -3.64 12.78 3.78
N VAL A 24 -3.03 11.63 3.55
CA VAL A 24 -2.69 10.65 4.59
C VAL A 24 -1.24 10.91 5.00
N ARG A 25 -1.02 11.30 6.25
CA ARG A 25 0.32 11.32 6.87
C ARG A 25 0.46 10.06 7.70
N ALA A 26 1.53 9.30 7.48
CA ALA A 26 1.76 8.07 8.21
C ALA A 26 3.13 8.09 8.88
N ASN A 27 3.16 7.74 10.17
CA ASN A 27 4.37 7.39 10.88
C ASN A 27 4.42 5.88 10.96
N VAL A 28 5.47 5.29 10.38
CA VAL A 28 5.63 3.84 10.31
C VAL A 28 6.88 3.46 11.09
N LEU A 29 6.72 2.56 12.06
CA LEU A 29 7.83 1.94 12.75
C LEU A 29 8.05 0.54 12.15
N ILE A 30 9.24 0.32 11.61
CA ILE A 30 9.64 -0.96 11.03
C ILE A 30 10.80 -1.49 11.86
N GLY A 31 10.79 -2.78 12.14
CA GLY A 31 11.85 -3.43 12.89
C GLY A 31 11.68 -4.93 12.90
N TYR A 32 12.35 -5.59 13.84
CA TYR A 32 12.36 -7.04 13.96
C TYR A 32 11.79 -7.45 15.30
N ASP A 33 10.93 -8.47 15.30
CA ASP A 33 10.58 -9.18 16.52
C ASP A 33 11.69 -10.16 16.89
N VAL A 34 12.53 -9.76 17.84
CA VAL A 34 13.68 -10.53 18.32
C VAL A 34 13.29 -11.88 18.93
N ASN A 35 12.04 -12.06 19.37
CA ASN A 35 11.57 -13.35 19.88
C ASN A 35 11.49 -14.43 18.78
N LYS A 36 11.43 -14.01 17.51
CA LYS A 36 11.44 -14.91 16.34
C LYS A 36 12.87 -15.27 15.89
N CYS A 37 13.89 -14.61 16.42
CA CYS A 37 15.29 -14.91 16.12
C CYS A 37 15.74 -16.20 16.80
N LYS A 38 16.59 -16.97 16.11
CA LYS A 38 17.27 -18.13 16.68
C LYS A 38 18.77 -17.96 16.54
N TRP A 39 19.49 -18.08 17.64
CA TRP A 39 20.95 -18.01 17.67
C TRP A 39 21.53 -19.05 18.63
N GLU A 40 22.79 -19.38 18.40
CA GLU A 40 23.63 -20.15 19.31
C GLU A 40 24.71 -19.23 19.89
N ILE A 41 25.07 -19.45 21.14
CA ILE A 41 26.09 -18.69 21.86
C ILE A 41 27.20 -19.66 22.26
N ASP A 42 28.42 -19.40 21.78
CA ASP A 42 29.64 -20.04 22.24
C ASP A 42 30.39 -19.04 23.13
N GLU A 43 30.25 -19.17 24.45
CA GLU A 43 30.85 -18.26 25.42
C GLU A 43 32.38 -18.37 25.47
N GLU A 44 32.93 -19.57 25.26
CA GLU A 44 34.38 -19.82 25.28
C GLU A 44 35.06 -19.10 24.11
N LYS A 45 34.46 -19.20 22.92
CA LYS A 45 34.97 -18.52 21.71
C LYS A 45 34.46 -17.09 21.55
N ARG A 46 33.49 -16.66 22.38
CA ARG A 46 32.78 -15.38 22.28
C ARG A 46 32.16 -15.16 20.90
N VAL A 47 31.45 -16.18 20.41
CA VAL A 47 30.79 -16.16 19.09
C VAL A 47 29.28 -16.27 19.27
N ILE A 48 28.54 -15.37 18.63
CA ILE A 48 27.09 -15.48 18.43
C ILE A 48 26.87 -15.96 17.00
N LYS A 49 26.23 -17.11 16.83
CA LYS A 49 25.92 -17.67 15.52
C LYS A 49 24.44 -17.54 15.24
N LEU A 50 24.07 -16.73 14.24
CA LEU A 50 22.68 -16.64 13.80
C LEU A 50 22.28 -17.94 13.07
N ILE A 51 21.20 -18.57 13.53
CA ILE A 51 20.64 -19.81 12.95
C ILE A 51 19.45 -19.48 12.05
N SER A 52 18.60 -18.55 12.50
CA SER A 52 17.47 -18.03 11.71
C SER A 52 17.17 -16.61 12.15
N PHE A 53 16.89 -15.74 11.19
CA PHE A 53 16.55 -14.35 11.43
C PHE A 53 15.22 -14.03 10.72
N PRO A 54 14.24 -13.41 11.41
CA PRO A 54 12.96 -13.07 10.81
C PRO A 54 13.13 -11.92 9.80
N LYS A 55 12.14 -11.74 8.93
CA LYS A 55 12.03 -10.55 8.08
C LYS A 55 11.61 -9.33 8.92
N PRO A 56 12.00 -8.10 8.52
CA PRO A 56 11.55 -6.89 9.19
C PRO A 56 10.05 -6.68 8.93
N GLU A 57 9.30 -6.32 9.96
CA GLU A 57 7.85 -6.13 9.91
C GLU A 57 7.44 -4.74 10.43
N ILE A 58 6.22 -4.32 10.09
CA ILE A 58 5.63 -3.09 10.61
C ILE A 58 5.25 -3.34 12.08
N LEU A 59 6.00 -2.73 13.01
CA LEU A 59 5.74 -2.79 14.44
C LEU A 59 4.66 -1.80 14.88
N SER A 60 4.59 -0.64 14.21
CA SER A 60 3.55 0.35 14.43
C SER A 60 3.22 1.12 13.14
N LEU A 61 1.95 1.47 12.99
CA LEU A 61 1.45 2.31 11.91
C LEU A 61 0.45 3.31 12.49
N GLU A 62 0.88 4.55 12.60
CA GLU A 62 0.04 5.66 13.00
C GLU A 62 -0.28 6.51 11.77
N THR A 63 -1.55 6.85 11.59
CA THR A 63 -2.00 7.61 10.43
C THR A 63 -2.87 8.77 10.85
N ASP A 64 -2.58 9.95 10.30
CA ASP A 64 -3.39 11.16 10.40
C ASP A 64 -4.01 11.47 9.03
N PHE A 65 -5.30 11.80 9.04
CA PHE A 65 -6.12 12.00 7.85
C PHE A 65 -6.55 13.45 7.72
N ASN A 66 -6.15 14.10 6.64
CA ASN A 66 -6.57 15.46 6.32
C ASN A 66 -7.47 15.40 5.09
N TYR A 67 -8.75 15.60 5.31
CA TYR A 67 -9.77 15.60 4.27
C TYR A 67 -9.75 16.96 3.58
N TYR A 68 -9.16 17.01 2.38
CA TYR A 68 -8.90 18.24 1.67
C TYR A 68 -10.11 18.69 0.84
N TYR A 69 -10.78 17.74 0.20
CA TYR A 69 -11.90 18.02 -0.67
C TYR A 69 -12.89 16.86 -0.68
N PHE A 70 -14.18 17.21 -0.67
CA PHE A 70 -15.29 16.31 -0.91
C PHE A 70 -16.12 16.87 -2.06
N GLU A 71 -16.46 16.03 -3.02
CA GLU A 71 -17.43 16.32 -4.06
C GLU A 71 -18.62 15.40 -3.87
N ASP A 72 -19.74 15.99 -3.47
CA ASP A 72 -21.02 15.31 -3.29
C ASP A 72 -22.01 15.88 -4.29
N ASP A 73 -22.73 14.98 -4.96
CA ASP A 73 -23.84 15.33 -5.84
C ASP A 73 -25.16 15.31 -5.05
N LEU A 74 -26.22 15.94 -5.56
CA LEU A 74 -27.47 16.29 -4.85
C LEU A 74 -28.15 15.13 -4.08
N PHE A 75 -27.81 13.87 -4.39
CA PHE A 75 -28.42 12.68 -3.81
C PHE A 75 -27.41 11.66 -3.24
N ASN A 76 -26.10 11.93 -3.26
CA ASN A 76 -25.08 11.00 -2.81
C ASN A 76 -24.01 11.73 -1.98
N PHE A 77 -24.25 11.87 -0.66
CA PHE A 77 -23.35 12.55 0.29
C PHE A 77 -22.38 11.60 0.99
N ILE A 78 -21.12 12.00 1.21
CA ILE A 78 -20.14 11.21 1.97
C ILE A 78 -20.72 10.83 3.34
N SER A 79 -20.86 9.52 3.54
CA SER A 79 -21.41 8.95 4.76
C SER A 79 -20.30 8.59 5.74
N ARG A 80 -20.68 8.34 7.01
CA ARG A 80 -19.73 7.80 8.01
C ARG A 80 -19.11 6.47 7.57
N LYS A 81 -19.85 5.65 6.83
CA LYS A 81 -19.35 4.38 6.28
C LYS A 81 -18.27 4.63 5.23
N ASP A 82 -18.50 5.61 4.34
CA ASP A 82 -17.53 6.00 3.31
C ASP A 82 -16.24 6.52 3.96
N LEU A 83 -16.34 7.32 5.03
CA LEU A 83 -15.17 7.78 5.80
C LEU A 83 -14.39 6.63 6.45
N GLN A 84 -15.08 5.62 7.01
CA GLN A 84 -14.42 4.43 7.56
C GLN A 84 -13.72 3.62 6.48
N GLU A 85 -14.36 3.46 5.31
CA GLU A 85 -13.78 2.78 4.15
C GLU A 85 -12.55 3.52 3.62
N ILE A 86 -12.62 4.84 3.46
CA ILE A 86 -11.48 5.68 3.07
C ILE A 86 -10.31 5.49 4.02
N GLN A 87 -10.54 5.54 5.33
CA GLN A 87 -9.48 5.35 6.32
C GLN A 87 -8.85 3.95 6.25
N TYR A 88 -9.67 2.92 6.05
CA TYR A 88 -9.21 1.54 5.90
C TYR A 88 -8.34 1.38 4.65
N LEU A 89 -8.86 1.77 3.48
CA LEU A 89 -8.16 1.65 2.20
C LEU A 89 -6.86 2.44 2.18
N ALA A 90 -6.87 3.65 2.73
CA ALA A 90 -5.67 4.47 2.87
C ALA A 90 -4.60 3.81 3.75
N LYS A 91 -4.99 3.22 4.89
CA LYS A 91 -4.06 2.46 5.74
C LYS A 91 -3.46 1.26 5.01
N GLU A 92 -4.28 0.52 4.26
CA GLU A 92 -3.80 -0.61 3.47
C GLU A 92 -2.83 -0.17 2.36
N GLN A 93 -3.12 0.95 1.68
CA GLN A 93 -2.20 1.51 0.68
C GLN A 93 -0.85 1.91 1.31
N VAL A 94 -0.86 2.49 2.51
CA VAL A 94 0.38 2.81 3.24
C VAL A 94 1.17 1.52 3.54
N LYS A 95 0.53 0.47 4.05
CA LYS A 95 1.20 -0.81 4.32
C LYS A 95 1.83 -1.39 3.06
N LYS A 96 1.11 -1.43 1.95
CA LYS A 96 1.62 -1.91 0.66
C LYS A 96 2.82 -1.09 0.19
N SER A 97 2.72 0.24 0.30
CA SER A 97 3.81 1.15 -0.06
C SER A 97 5.06 0.90 0.78
N VAL A 98 4.90 0.62 2.08
CA VAL A 98 6.02 0.25 2.97
C VAL A 98 6.70 -1.04 2.51
N LEU A 99 5.93 -2.08 2.22
CA LEU A 99 6.47 -3.38 1.78
C LEU A 99 7.21 -3.32 0.44
N GLN A 100 6.88 -2.35 -0.40
CA GLN A 100 7.51 -2.11 -1.70
C GLN A 100 8.63 -1.05 -1.65
N SER A 101 8.82 -0.40 -0.51
CA SER A 101 9.81 0.68 -0.33
C SER A 101 11.17 0.15 0.12
N ASP A 102 12.16 1.05 0.10
CA ASP A 102 13.49 0.79 0.67
C ASP A 102 13.49 0.74 2.21
N LEU A 103 12.37 1.02 2.89
CA LEU A 103 12.32 1.05 4.35
C LEU A 103 12.68 -0.30 5.00
N LEU A 104 12.30 -1.41 4.36
CA LEU A 104 12.65 -2.76 4.83
C LEU A 104 14.16 -3.02 4.72
N LYS A 105 14.77 -2.56 3.62
CA LYS A 105 16.22 -2.61 3.41
C LYS A 105 16.96 -1.76 4.46
N ILE A 106 16.47 -0.53 4.69
CA ILE A 106 17.05 0.37 5.70
C ILE A 106 16.97 -0.27 7.09
N ALA A 107 15.85 -0.92 7.45
CA ALA A 107 15.73 -1.63 8.72
C ALA A 107 16.76 -2.77 8.85
N SER A 108 17.00 -3.52 7.77
CA SER A 108 18.03 -4.56 7.71
C SER A 108 19.44 -3.99 7.92
N GLU A 109 19.77 -2.89 7.24
CA GLU A 109 21.06 -2.22 7.39
C GLU A 109 21.26 -1.70 8.82
N GLN A 110 20.24 -1.08 9.42
CA GLN A 110 20.29 -0.61 10.81
C GLN A 110 20.47 -1.76 11.81
N MET A 111 19.79 -2.89 11.60
CA MET A 111 19.93 -4.06 12.46
C MET A 111 21.33 -4.66 12.39
N LYS A 112 21.92 -4.77 11.18
CA LYS A 112 23.30 -5.23 11.01
C LYS A 112 24.29 -4.31 11.71
N LEU A 113 24.10 -2.99 11.58
CA LEU A 113 24.93 -2.00 12.26
C LEU A 113 24.85 -2.16 13.78
N LEU A 114 23.62 -2.22 14.33
CA LEU A 114 23.40 -2.36 15.76
C LEU A 114 24.02 -3.65 16.32
N LEU A 115 23.82 -4.79 15.66
CA LEU A 115 24.43 -6.04 16.09
C LEU A 115 25.96 -5.97 16.01
N GLY A 116 26.52 -5.39 14.94
CA GLY A 116 27.95 -5.21 14.79
C GLY A 116 28.56 -4.31 15.87
N GLU A 117 27.88 -3.22 16.23
CA GLU A 117 28.30 -2.32 17.31
C GLU A 117 28.26 -3.04 18.67
N VAL A 118 27.14 -3.70 18.98
CA VAL A 118 26.98 -4.45 20.24
C VAL A 118 28.04 -5.53 20.37
N THR A 119 28.30 -6.31 19.32
CA THR A 119 29.31 -7.38 19.38
C THR A 119 30.72 -6.81 19.50
N THR A 120 31.04 -5.75 18.76
CA THR A 120 32.36 -5.09 18.80
C THR A 120 32.65 -4.51 20.19
N LEU A 121 31.69 -3.80 20.80
CA LEU A 121 31.82 -3.22 22.13
C LEU A 121 32.08 -4.26 23.21
N ASN A 122 31.57 -5.47 23.04
CA ASN A 122 31.75 -6.57 23.99
C ASN A 122 32.91 -7.52 23.61
N ASN A 123 33.63 -7.27 22.51
CA ASN A 123 34.65 -8.16 21.95
C ASN A 123 34.10 -9.56 21.58
N TRP A 124 32.89 -9.61 21.04
CA TRP A 124 32.27 -10.80 20.47
C TRP A 124 32.33 -10.77 18.95
N GLN A 125 32.32 -11.95 18.35
CA GLN A 125 32.14 -12.13 16.91
C GLN A 125 30.70 -12.58 16.62
N ILE A 126 30.21 -12.20 15.44
CA ILE A 126 28.89 -12.62 14.96
C ILE A 126 29.03 -13.31 13.61
N GLU A 127 28.47 -14.51 13.50
CA GLU A 127 28.43 -15.30 12.29
C GLU A 127 27.05 -15.25 11.64
N ASN A 128 27.01 -15.47 10.33
CA ASN A 128 25.78 -15.52 9.52
C ASN A 128 24.97 -14.21 9.51
N VAL A 129 25.62 -13.06 9.62
CA VAL A 129 24.98 -11.72 9.54
C VAL A 129 24.17 -11.53 8.24
N ALA A 130 24.55 -12.21 7.16
CA ALA A 130 23.84 -12.19 5.89
C ALA A 130 22.38 -12.71 5.98
N LEU A 131 22.01 -13.44 7.03
CA LEU A 131 20.61 -13.85 7.27
C LEU A 131 19.68 -12.64 7.47
N ILE A 132 20.22 -11.49 7.85
CA ILE A 132 19.46 -10.24 8.05
C ILE A 132 19.10 -9.58 6.71
N ASP A 133 19.78 -9.95 5.62
CA ASP A 133 19.51 -9.44 4.27
C ASP A 133 18.25 -10.04 3.63
N ASP A 134 17.59 -11.00 4.28
CA ASP A 134 16.25 -11.45 3.88
C ASP A 134 15.17 -10.45 4.36
N TYR A 135 15.09 -9.31 3.68
CA TYR A 135 14.11 -8.26 3.97
C TYR A 135 12.99 -8.14 2.94
N SER A 136 13.04 -8.88 1.83
CA SER A 136 12.08 -8.73 0.74
C SER A 136 10.80 -9.51 0.98
N TYR A 137 9.66 -8.87 0.73
CA TYR A 137 8.36 -9.54 0.62
C TYR A 137 8.06 -9.76 -0.86
N PRO A 138 7.43 -10.90 -1.23
CA PRO A 138 6.95 -11.07 -2.59
C PRO A 138 6.07 -9.87 -2.93
N LYS A 139 6.33 -9.23 -4.07
CA LYS A 139 5.44 -8.20 -4.59
C LYS A 139 4.07 -8.86 -4.75
N GLU A 140 3.06 -8.40 -4.02
CA GLU A 140 1.68 -8.71 -4.38
C GLU A 140 1.54 -8.33 -5.86
N VAL A 141 1.19 -9.31 -6.69
CA VAL A 141 0.79 -9.02 -8.07
C VAL A 141 -0.42 -8.11 -7.90
N GLU A 142 -0.28 -6.85 -8.30
CA GLU A 142 -1.44 -6.00 -8.51
C GLU A 142 -2.25 -6.72 -9.59
N GLU A 143 -3.27 -7.50 -9.18
CA GLU A 143 -4.45 -7.60 -10.02
C GLU A 143 -4.86 -6.14 -10.22
N ILE A 144 -4.54 -5.62 -11.40
CA ILE A 144 -5.17 -4.43 -11.93
C ILE A 144 -6.64 -4.83 -11.99
N ASP A 145 -7.36 -4.61 -10.90
CA ASP A 145 -8.80 -4.53 -10.93
C ASP A 145 -9.03 -3.27 -11.77
N GLU A 146 -9.06 -3.45 -13.10
CA GLU A 146 -9.64 -2.47 -13.99
C GLU A 146 -10.93 -2.04 -13.30
N PRO A 147 -11.15 -0.73 -13.10
CA PRO A 147 -12.34 -0.26 -12.42
C PRO A 147 -13.51 -0.94 -13.09
N LYS A 148 -14.16 -1.89 -12.39
CA LYS A 148 -15.11 -2.85 -12.98
C LYS A 148 -15.99 -2.08 -13.94
N GLU A 149 -15.70 -2.25 -15.22
CA GLU A 149 -16.40 -1.57 -16.28
C GLU A 149 -17.86 -1.95 -16.04
N SER A 150 -18.69 -0.97 -15.68
CA SER A 150 -20.11 -1.22 -15.52
C SER A 150 -20.65 -1.54 -16.91
N THR A 151 -20.54 -2.80 -17.30
CA THR A 151 -21.06 -3.32 -18.54
C THR A 151 -22.56 -3.19 -18.44
N HIS A 152 -23.10 -2.17 -19.10
CA HIS A 152 -24.14 -2.34 -20.11
C HIS A 152 -24.59 -0.98 -20.66
N LEU A 153 -24.52 -0.88 -22.00
CA LEU A 153 -25.18 0.07 -22.90
C LEU A 153 -24.50 1.41 -23.20
N LEU A 154 -23.31 1.34 -23.80
CA LEU A 154 -23.01 2.22 -24.92
C LEU A 154 -22.62 1.39 -26.12
N LYS A 155 -23.65 0.85 -26.79
CA LYS A 155 -23.58 0.63 -28.23
C LYS A 155 -23.30 2.02 -28.81
N LYS A 156 -22.04 2.28 -29.14
CA LYS A 156 -21.57 3.52 -29.77
C LYS A 156 -22.36 3.64 -31.07
N ILE A 157 -23.50 4.33 -31.03
CA ILE A 157 -24.20 4.77 -32.22
C ILE A 157 -23.20 5.71 -32.87
N ASN A 158 -22.65 5.31 -34.03
CA ASN A 158 -21.88 6.18 -34.89
C ASN A 158 -22.77 7.36 -35.31
N LEU A 159 -22.82 8.39 -34.48
CA LEU A 159 -23.46 9.67 -34.77
C LEU A 159 -22.67 10.46 -35.83
N LEU A 160 -21.38 10.13 -36.02
CA LEU A 160 -20.55 10.67 -37.09
C LEU A 160 -20.78 9.98 -38.45
N ASP A 161 -21.07 8.66 -38.47
CA ASP A 161 -21.42 7.98 -39.73
C ASP A 161 -22.84 8.34 -40.23
N LYS A 162 -23.76 8.65 -39.31
CA LYS A 162 -25.12 9.08 -39.69
C LYS A 162 -25.14 10.49 -40.30
N ALA A 163 -24.22 11.36 -39.89
CA ALA A 163 -24.07 12.70 -40.49
C ALA A 163 -23.42 12.63 -41.89
N ALA A 164 -22.45 11.73 -42.09
CA ALA A 164 -21.79 11.56 -43.39
C ALA A 164 -22.74 10.99 -44.47
N ASN A 165 -23.73 10.18 -44.09
CA ASN A 165 -24.67 9.58 -45.04
C ASN A 165 -25.88 10.47 -45.40
N LEU A 166 -26.16 11.52 -44.60
CA LEU A 166 -27.19 12.52 -44.91
C LEU A 166 -26.72 13.60 -45.89
N LEU A 167 -25.40 13.75 -46.10
CA LEU A 167 -24.81 14.69 -47.05
C LEU A 167 -24.55 14.09 -48.45
N LYS A 168 -24.78 12.78 -48.65
CA LYS A 168 -24.60 12.10 -49.95
C LYS A 168 -25.89 11.85 -50.74
N ILE A 169 -27.04 12.38 -50.29
CA ILE A 169 -28.32 12.28 -51.02
C ILE A 169 -28.81 13.69 -51.37
N LYS A 170 -28.07 14.38 -52.24
CA LYS A 170 -28.58 15.47 -53.08
C LYS A 170 -27.60 15.85 -54.21
N ILE A 171 -27.36 14.92 -55.13
CA ILE A 171 -27.13 15.16 -56.58
C ILE A 171 -27.76 13.97 -57.30
#